data_AF-K0G7M0-F1
#
_entry.id   AF-K0G7M0-F1
#
_cell.length_a   1.000
_cell.length_b   1.000
_cell.length_c   1.000
_cell.angle_alpha   90.00
_cell.angle_beta   90.00
_cell.angle_gamma   90.00
#
_symmetry.space_group_name_H-M   'P 1'
#
loop_
_entity.id
_entity.type
_entity.pdbx_description
1 polymer ?
#
loop_
_entity_poly.entity_id
_entity_poly.type
_entity_poly.pdbx_seq_one_letter_code
_entity_poly.pdbx_strand_id
1 'polypeptide(L)'
;MNNDFLVLKNITKSFGKATVIDNLDLVIKRGTMVTLLGPSGCGKTTVLRLVAGLENPTSGQIFIDGEDVTKSSIQNRDICIVFQSYALFPHMSIGDNVGYGLRMQGVSNEERKQRVKEALELVDLAGFEDRFVDQISGGQQQRVALARALVLKPKVLLFDEPLSNLDANLRRSMREKIRELQQRLGITSLYVTHDQTEAFAVSDEVIVMNKGKIMQKAPAKDLYLRPNSLFLANFMGESTIFDGSLSQGTVAIGDYSFSLHNAADFGITDGECLVGVRPEAIRLTATGEAGQCCQIKSAVYMGNHWEIVAEWNGKEVLVNANPDQFDPELKEAFIHFTEQGIFLLKKE
;
A
#
# COMPACT_ATOMS: atom_id res chain seq x y z
N MET A 1 2.52 -18.81 21.10
CA MET A 1 1.97 -19.61 19.99
C MET A 1 2.34 -18.91 18.70
N ASN A 2 2.86 -19.62 17.70
CA ASN A 2 3.27 -18.99 16.45
C ASN A 2 2.03 -18.43 15.73
N ASN A 3 2.03 -17.14 15.37
CA ASN A 3 0.89 -16.47 14.72
C ASN A 3 1.07 -16.33 13.21
N ASP A 4 2.12 -16.95 12.67
CA ASP A 4 2.40 -17.02 11.24
C ASP A 4 1.31 -17.82 10.54
N PHE A 5 0.67 -17.23 9.53
CA PHE A 5 -0.46 -17.85 8.84
C PHE A 5 -0.16 -18.15 7.38
N LEU A 6 0.35 -17.16 6.64
CA LEU A 6 0.86 -17.37 5.28
C LEU A 6 2.37 -17.13 5.30
N VAL A 7 3.14 -18.17 4.95
CA VAL A 7 4.60 -18.15 4.96
C VAL A 7 5.13 -18.56 3.60
N LEU A 8 5.92 -17.68 2.98
CA LEU A 8 6.74 -17.97 1.82
C LEU A 8 8.18 -18.09 2.34
N LYS A 9 8.81 -19.23 2.10
CA LYS A 9 10.16 -19.52 2.56
C LYS A 9 11.10 -19.75 1.39
N ASN A 10 12.13 -18.93 1.25
CA ASN A 10 13.14 -18.98 0.20
C ASN A 10 12.52 -19.11 -1.21
N ILE A 11 11.47 -18.34 -1.49
CA ILE A 11 10.74 -18.46 -2.76
C ILE A 11 11.57 -17.86 -3.88
N THR A 12 11.81 -18.66 -4.92
CA THR A 12 12.36 -18.20 -6.20
C THR A 12 11.40 -18.56 -7.31
N LYS A 13 11.19 -17.64 -8.24
CA LYS A 13 10.38 -17.85 -9.45
C LYS A 13 11.10 -17.30 -10.66
N SER A 14 11.39 -18.19 -11.60
CA SER A 14 11.96 -17.87 -12.91
C SER A 14 11.03 -18.32 -14.03
N PHE A 15 10.93 -17.50 -15.07
CA PHE A 15 10.28 -17.83 -16.34
C PHE A 15 11.37 -18.03 -17.39
N GLY A 16 11.70 -19.29 -17.68
CA GLY A 16 12.88 -19.63 -18.49
C GLY A 16 14.16 -19.12 -17.82
N LYS A 17 14.88 -18.22 -18.49
CA LYS A 17 16.14 -17.62 -17.97
C LYS A 17 15.93 -16.39 -17.10
N ALA A 18 14.73 -15.81 -17.08
CA ALA A 18 14.46 -14.57 -16.34
C ALA A 18 13.95 -14.88 -14.94
N THR A 19 14.72 -14.55 -13.91
CA THR A 19 14.29 -14.64 -12.50
C THR A 19 13.52 -13.39 -12.11
N VAL A 20 12.26 -13.57 -11.71
CA VAL A 20 11.33 -12.48 -11.33
C VAL A 20 11.29 -12.29 -9.82
N ILE A 21 11.34 -13.39 -9.06
CA ILE A 21 11.45 -13.39 -7.60
C ILE A 21 12.69 -14.20 -7.25
N ASP A 22 13.58 -13.66 -6.44
CA ASP A 22 14.86 -14.28 -6.07
C ASP A 22 14.98 -14.35 -4.55
N ASN A 23 14.87 -15.57 -3.99
CA ASN A 23 15.01 -15.88 -2.57
C ASN A 23 14.18 -14.97 -1.64
N LEU A 24 12.86 -14.94 -1.84
CA LEU A 24 11.92 -14.14 -1.07
C LEU A 24 11.39 -14.90 0.13
N ASP A 25 11.58 -14.31 1.32
CA ASP A 25 10.92 -14.71 2.56
C ASP A 25 9.82 -13.71 2.93
N LEU A 26 8.64 -14.22 3.21
CA LEU A 26 7.48 -13.41 3.59
C LEU A 26 6.63 -14.15 4.61
N VAL A 27 6.28 -13.46 5.69
CA VAL A 27 5.35 -13.94 6.71
C VAL A 27 4.21 -12.94 6.87
N ILE A 28 2.98 -13.44 6.80
CA ILE A 28 1.75 -12.71 7.11
C ILE A 28 1.08 -13.37 8.32
N LYS A 29 0.75 -12.56 9.32
CA LYS A 29 0.12 -13.01 10.56
C LYS A 29 -1.37 -13.25 10.36
N ARG A 30 -1.94 -14.19 11.11
CA ARG A 30 -3.38 -14.48 11.05
C ARG A 30 -4.22 -13.21 11.28
N GLY A 31 -5.22 -13.02 10.43
CA GLY A 31 -6.22 -11.94 10.56
C GLY A 31 -5.69 -10.55 10.24
N THR A 32 -4.47 -10.43 9.72
CA THR A 32 -3.91 -9.15 9.25
C THR A 32 -4.14 -8.96 7.75
N MET A 33 -4.23 -7.70 7.33
CA MET A 33 -4.15 -7.31 5.93
C MET A 33 -2.76 -6.75 5.63
N VAL A 34 -2.05 -7.38 4.70
CA VAL A 34 -0.72 -6.94 4.25
C VAL A 34 -0.78 -6.55 2.79
N THR A 35 -0.22 -5.39 2.45
CA THR A 35 -0.12 -4.94 1.05
C THR A 35 1.26 -5.17 0.47
N LEU A 36 1.34 -5.72 -0.75
CA LEU A 36 2.50 -5.61 -1.62
C LEU A 36 2.36 -4.32 -2.44
N LEU A 37 3.29 -3.40 -2.24
CA LEU A 37 3.40 -2.13 -2.92
C LEU A 37 4.72 -2.10 -3.70
N GLY A 38 4.75 -1.44 -4.85
CA GLY A 38 5.99 -1.31 -5.63
C GLY A 38 5.73 -0.92 -7.09
N PRO A 39 6.77 -0.58 -7.86
CA PRO A 39 6.64 -0.22 -9.27
C PRO A 39 6.02 -1.33 -10.13
N SER A 40 5.53 -0.98 -11.31
CA SER A 40 5.09 -1.96 -12.30
C SER A 40 6.22 -2.95 -12.64
N GLY A 41 5.88 -4.23 -12.71
CA GLY A 41 6.85 -5.29 -13.01
C GLY A 41 7.79 -5.71 -11.86
N CYS A 42 7.63 -5.19 -10.63
CA CYS A 42 8.49 -5.59 -9.51
C CYS A 42 8.19 -6.97 -8.92
N GLY A 43 7.16 -7.68 -9.41
CA GLY A 43 6.84 -9.06 -9.03
C GLY A 43 5.63 -9.24 -8.09
N LYS A 44 4.87 -8.18 -7.75
CA LYS A 44 3.71 -8.26 -6.83
C LYS A 44 2.67 -9.31 -7.25
N THR A 45 2.17 -9.20 -8.49
CA THR A 45 1.20 -10.15 -9.05
C THR A 45 1.78 -11.55 -9.17
N THR A 46 3.10 -11.69 -9.38
CA THR A 46 3.77 -13.00 -9.35
C THR A 46 3.70 -13.61 -7.96
N VAL A 47 3.99 -12.85 -6.89
CA VAL A 47 3.84 -13.31 -5.51
C VAL A 47 2.39 -13.70 -5.22
N LEU A 48 1.42 -12.87 -5.59
CA LEU A 48 0.00 -13.18 -5.42
C LEU A 48 -0.39 -14.49 -6.14
N ARG A 49 0.06 -14.69 -7.38
CA ARG A 49 -0.21 -15.92 -8.16
C ARG A 49 0.47 -17.16 -7.58
N LEU A 50 1.65 -17.02 -6.98
CA LEU A 50 2.35 -18.08 -6.26
C LEU A 50 1.58 -18.50 -5.01
N VAL A 51 1.13 -17.54 -4.20
CA VAL A 51 0.24 -17.80 -3.06
C VAL A 51 -1.04 -18.47 -3.52
N ALA A 52 -1.58 -18.01 -4.67
CA ALA A 52 -2.80 -18.55 -5.23
C ALA A 52 -2.70 -19.99 -5.75
N GLY A 53 -1.49 -20.48 -6.05
CA GLY A 53 -1.30 -21.73 -6.79
C GLY A 53 -1.71 -21.62 -8.26
N LEU A 54 -1.82 -20.41 -8.80
CA LEU A 54 -1.92 -20.15 -10.24
C LEU A 54 -0.54 -20.24 -10.92
N GLU A 55 0.52 -20.10 -10.13
CA GLU A 55 1.90 -20.34 -10.53
C GLU A 55 2.58 -21.23 -9.49
N ASN A 56 3.47 -22.12 -9.94
CA ASN A 56 4.35 -22.86 -9.04
C ASN A 56 5.68 -22.12 -8.86
N PRO A 57 6.27 -22.09 -7.65
CA PRO A 57 7.61 -21.58 -7.47
C PRO A 57 8.63 -22.48 -8.20
N THR A 58 9.75 -21.88 -8.62
CA THR A 58 10.89 -22.64 -9.13
C THR A 58 11.61 -23.36 -8.00
N SER A 59 11.72 -22.71 -6.83
CA SER A 59 12.18 -23.31 -5.57
C SER A 59 11.59 -22.58 -4.37
N GLY A 60 11.73 -23.17 -3.19
CA GLY A 60 11.15 -22.66 -1.95
C GLY A 60 9.82 -23.34 -1.59
N GLN A 61 9.21 -22.88 -0.50
CA GLN A 61 7.99 -23.48 0.06
C GLN A 61 6.96 -22.41 0.43
N ILE A 62 5.69 -22.75 0.29
CA ILE A 62 4.55 -21.92 0.67
C ILE A 62 3.72 -22.69 1.69
N PHE A 63 3.49 -22.08 2.85
CA PHE A 63 2.65 -22.64 3.91
C PHE A 63 1.43 -21.75 4.13
N ILE A 64 0.26 -22.35 4.29
CA ILE A 64 -0.98 -21.69 4.70
C ILE A 64 -1.50 -22.44 5.93
N ASP A 65 -1.72 -21.73 7.03
CA ASP A 65 -2.18 -22.32 8.29
C ASP A 65 -1.31 -23.50 8.77
N GLY A 66 0.00 -23.40 8.56
CA GLY A 66 0.97 -24.44 8.88
C GLY A 66 1.05 -25.61 7.88
N GLU A 67 0.15 -25.69 6.89
CA GLU A 67 0.14 -26.74 5.87
C GLU A 67 1.00 -26.33 4.67
N ASP A 68 1.89 -27.21 4.21
CA ASP A 68 2.66 -26.99 2.98
C ASP A 68 1.73 -27.13 1.77
N VAL A 69 1.44 -25.99 1.12
CA VAL A 69 0.57 -25.91 -0.05
C VAL A 69 1.35 -25.74 -1.35
N THR A 70 2.68 -25.86 -1.33
CA THR A 70 3.57 -25.53 -2.46
C THR A 70 3.15 -26.20 -3.76
N LYS A 71 2.70 -27.47 -3.68
CA LYS A 71 2.24 -28.27 -4.83
C LYS A 71 0.72 -28.40 -4.92
N SER A 72 -0.01 -27.82 -3.98
CA SER A 72 -1.48 -27.87 -3.96
C SER A 72 -2.05 -26.99 -5.07
N SER A 73 -3.06 -27.50 -5.76
CA SER A 73 -3.85 -26.72 -6.72
C SER A 73 -4.64 -25.63 -6.01
N ILE A 74 -5.05 -24.59 -6.74
CA ILE A 74 -5.84 -23.47 -6.21
C ILE A 74 -7.10 -23.92 -5.43
N GLN A 75 -7.77 -24.98 -5.89
CA GLN A 75 -9.00 -25.49 -5.28
C GLN A 75 -8.76 -26.10 -3.89
N ASN A 76 -7.53 -26.55 -3.61
CA ASN A 76 -7.16 -27.22 -2.37
C ASN A 76 -6.43 -26.27 -1.39
N ARG A 77 -6.39 -24.97 -1.67
CA ARG A 77 -5.74 -23.97 -0.80
C ARG A 77 -6.70 -23.16 0.06
N ASP A 78 -8.01 -23.36 -0.10
CA ASP A 78 -9.07 -22.60 0.58
C ASP A 78 -8.89 -21.08 0.47
N ILE A 79 -8.64 -20.58 -0.74
CA ILE A 79 -8.39 -19.16 -1.00
C ILE A 79 -9.38 -18.61 -2.02
N CYS A 80 -9.60 -17.29 -1.97
CA CYS A 80 -10.34 -16.57 -3.00
C CYS A 80 -9.53 -15.38 -3.51
N ILE A 81 -9.68 -15.07 -4.80
CA ILE A 81 -9.06 -13.91 -5.44
C ILE A 81 -10.15 -12.94 -5.88
N VAL A 82 -9.97 -11.67 -5.53
CA VAL A 82 -10.74 -10.54 -6.07
C VAL A 82 -9.89 -9.85 -7.13
N PHE A 83 -10.29 -10.02 -8.39
CA PHE A 83 -9.57 -9.49 -9.56
C PHE A 83 -9.97 -8.04 -9.89
N GLN A 84 -9.05 -7.33 -10.54
CA GLN A 84 -9.24 -5.99 -11.12
C GLN A 84 -10.47 -5.85 -12.03
N SER A 85 -10.78 -6.84 -12.87
CA SER A 85 -11.90 -6.78 -13.83
C SER A 85 -13.23 -7.32 -13.28
N TYR A 86 -13.31 -7.61 -11.98
CA TYR A 86 -14.43 -8.25 -11.25
C TYR A 86 -14.82 -9.65 -11.75
N ALA A 87 -14.60 -9.96 -13.03
CA ALA A 87 -14.89 -11.22 -13.69
C ALA A 87 -16.29 -11.76 -13.37
N LEU A 88 -17.30 -10.89 -13.32
CA LEU A 88 -18.70 -11.31 -13.11
C LEU A 88 -19.24 -11.95 -14.40
N PHE A 89 -20.07 -12.98 -14.26
CA PHE A 89 -20.73 -13.63 -15.36
C PHE A 89 -21.96 -12.81 -15.79
N PRO A 90 -21.95 -12.16 -16.97
CA PRO A 90 -22.99 -11.19 -17.34
C PRO A 90 -24.35 -11.84 -17.61
N HIS A 91 -24.36 -13.13 -17.92
CA HIS A 91 -25.56 -13.91 -18.20
C HIS A 91 -26.20 -14.54 -16.95
N MET A 92 -25.62 -14.33 -15.77
CA MET A 92 -26.11 -14.84 -14.50
C MET A 92 -26.66 -13.70 -13.65
N SER A 93 -27.67 -13.99 -12.82
CA SER A 93 -28.11 -13.05 -11.78
C SER A 93 -26.98 -12.81 -10.77
N ILE A 94 -27.10 -11.77 -9.94
CA ILE A 94 -26.15 -11.49 -8.87
C ILE A 94 -26.13 -12.65 -7.86
N GLY A 95 -27.31 -13.19 -7.52
CA GLY A 95 -27.42 -14.35 -6.63
C GLY A 95 -26.70 -15.58 -7.19
N ASP A 96 -26.82 -15.83 -8.50
CA ASP A 96 -26.11 -16.92 -9.17
C ASP A 96 -24.61 -16.66 -9.27
N ASN A 97 -24.19 -15.41 -9.52
CA ASN A 97 -22.79 -15.01 -9.52
C ASN A 97 -22.13 -15.30 -8.17
N VAL A 98 -22.76 -14.87 -7.07
CA VAL A 98 -22.27 -15.11 -5.71
C VAL A 98 -22.30 -16.61 -5.40
N GLY A 99 -23.42 -17.28 -5.68
CA GLY A 99 -23.62 -18.70 -5.35
C GLY A 99 -22.90 -19.70 -6.24
N TYR A 100 -22.21 -19.26 -7.30
CA TYR A 100 -21.61 -20.15 -8.29
C TYR A 100 -20.60 -21.14 -7.68
N GLY A 101 -19.71 -20.66 -6.81
CA GLY A 101 -18.70 -21.52 -6.17
C GLY A 101 -19.33 -22.58 -5.26
N LEU A 102 -20.36 -22.21 -4.48
CA LEU A 102 -21.11 -23.14 -3.65
C LEU A 102 -21.80 -24.23 -4.49
N ARG A 103 -22.34 -23.85 -5.66
CA ARG A 103 -22.94 -24.80 -6.60
C ARG A 103 -21.92 -25.82 -7.10
N MET A 104 -20.69 -25.38 -7.42
CA MET A 104 -19.61 -26.26 -7.86
C MET A 104 -19.12 -27.20 -6.75
N GLN A 105 -19.21 -26.77 -5.49
CA GLN A 105 -18.94 -27.60 -4.31
C GLN A 105 -20.08 -28.55 -3.94
N GLY A 106 -21.19 -28.56 -4.69
CA GLY A 106 -22.33 -29.44 -4.42
C GLY A 106 -23.19 -29.03 -3.23
N VAL A 107 -23.09 -27.78 -2.77
CA VAL A 107 -23.91 -27.26 -1.66
C VAL A 107 -25.38 -27.24 -2.06
N SER A 108 -26.26 -27.63 -1.13
CA SER A 108 -27.71 -27.71 -1.37
C SER A 108 -28.30 -26.36 -1.77
N ASN A 109 -29.41 -26.37 -2.51
CA ASN A 109 -30.03 -25.13 -2.98
C ASN A 109 -30.51 -24.23 -1.83
N GLU A 110 -31.09 -24.82 -0.78
CA GLU A 110 -31.55 -24.08 0.40
C GLU A 110 -30.39 -23.39 1.12
N GLU A 111 -29.33 -24.14 1.42
CA GLU A 111 -28.14 -23.59 2.07
C GLU A 111 -27.45 -22.53 1.20
N ARG A 112 -27.38 -22.76 -0.12
CA ARG A 112 -26.81 -21.79 -1.05
C ARG A 112 -27.57 -20.47 -1.03
N LYS A 113 -28.91 -20.50 -1.07
CA LYS A 113 -29.73 -19.27 -1.01
C LYS A 113 -29.48 -18.50 0.29
N GLN A 114 -29.41 -19.21 1.42
CA GLN A 114 -29.13 -18.60 2.72
C GLN A 114 -27.74 -17.93 2.75
N ARG A 115 -26.69 -18.65 2.33
CA ARG A 115 -25.32 -18.11 2.31
C ARG A 115 -25.17 -16.94 1.32
N VAL A 116 -25.82 -17.00 0.16
CA VAL A 116 -25.82 -15.90 -0.81
C VAL A 116 -26.45 -14.65 -0.21
N LYS A 117 -27.59 -14.79 0.46
CA LYS A 117 -28.27 -13.67 1.14
C LYS A 117 -27.37 -13.04 2.21
N GLU A 118 -26.78 -13.86 3.08
CA GLU A 118 -25.82 -13.41 4.11
C GLU A 118 -24.62 -12.67 3.49
N ALA A 119 -24.06 -13.20 2.39
CA ALA A 119 -22.92 -12.59 1.72
C ALA A 119 -23.27 -11.24 1.07
N LEU A 120 -24.47 -11.11 0.50
CA LEU A 120 -24.97 -9.85 -0.06
C LEU A 120 -25.28 -8.82 1.04
N GLU A 121 -25.81 -9.25 2.18
CA GLU A 121 -26.00 -8.40 3.36
C GLU A 121 -24.69 -7.80 3.87
N LEU A 122 -23.60 -8.59 3.91
CA LEU A 122 -22.28 -8.11 4.34
C LEU A 122 -21.76 -6.95 3.47
N VAL A 123 -22.10 -6.93 2.18
CA VAL A 123 -21.62 -5.91 1.24
C VAL A 123 -22.67 -4.81 0.95
N ASP A 124 -23.71 -4.73 1.78
CA ASP A 124 -24.84 -3.79 1.65
C ASP A 124 -25.62 -3.90 0.32
N LEU A 125 -25.79 -5.14 -0.17
CA LEU A 125 -26.53 -5.46 -1.40
C LEU A 125 -27.71 -6.42 -1.16
N ALA A 126 -28.28 -6.40 0.06
CA ALA A 126 -29.48 -7.18 0.35
C ALA A 126 -30.62 -6.82 -0.63
N GLY A 127 -31.29 -7.84 -1.20
CA GLY A 127 -32.36 -7.64 -2.18
C GLY A 127 -31.88 -7.47 -3.63
N PHE A 128 -30.59 -7.66 -3.92
CA PHE A 128 -30.04 -7.56 -5.27
C PHE A 128 -29.94 -8.92 -5.98
N GLU A 129 -30.36 -10.02 -5.34
CA GLU A 129 -30.19 -11.40 -5.80
C GLU A 129 -30.65 -11.60 -7.25
N ASP A 130 -31.80 -11.03 -7.61
CA ASP A 130 -32.44 -11.24 -8.92
C ASP A 130 -31.97 -10.26 -10.00
N ARG A 131 -31.13 -9.28 -9.66
CA ARG A 131 -30.59 -8.32 -10.64
C ARG A 131 -29.47 -8.95 -11.47
N PHE A 132 -29.19 -8.34 -12.62
CA PHE A 132 -28.08 -8.70 -13.51
C PHE A 132 -26.95 -7.65 -13.47
N VAL A 133 -25.79 -8.01 -14.02
CA VAL A 133 -24.55 -7.21 -13.95
C VAL A 133 -24.69 -5.83 -14.62
N ASP A 134 -25.51 -5.74 -15.67
CA ASP A 134 -25.83 -4.52 -16.41
C ASP A 134 -26.83 -3.59 -15.68
N GLN A 135 -27.44 -4.07 -14.60
CA GLN A 135 -28.42 -3.32 -13.80
C GLN A 135 -27.81 -2.68 -12.53
N ILE A 136 -26.49 -2.75 -12.37
CA ILE A 136 -25.77 -2.25 -11.19
C ILE A 136 -24.54 -1.42 -11.57
N SER A 137 -24.17 -0.48 -10.70
CA SER A 137 -23.01 0.38 -10.89
C SER A 137 -21.69 -0.39 -10.75
N GLY A 138 -20.57 0.16 -11.25
CA GLY A 138 -19.24 -0.47 -11.10
C GLY A 138 -18.85 -0.73 -9.64
N GLY A 139 -19.23 0.15 -8.72
CA GLY A 139 -19.01 -0.05 -7.29
C GLY A 139 -19.83 -1.20 -6.70
N GLN A 140 -21.07 -1.34 -7.16
CA GLN A 140 -21.92 -2.48 -6.81
C GLN A 140 -21.36 -3.78 -7.41
N GLN A 141 -20.85 -3.76 -8.64
CA GLN A 141 -20.20 -4.94 -9.24
C GLN A 141 -19.00 -5.40 -8.42
N GLN A 142 -18.18 -4.47 -7.91
CA GLN A 142 -17.08 -4.81 -7.03
C GLN A 142 -17.55 -5.44 -5.70
N ARG A 143 -18.61 -4.88 -5.09
CA ARG A 143 -19.23 -5.47 -3.90
C ARG A 143 -19.77 -6.87 -4.16
N VAL A 144 -20.36 -7.13 -5.33
CA VAL A 144 -20.76 -8.48 -5.75
C VAL A 144 -19.55 -9.40 -5.89
N ALA A 145 -18.44 -8.94 -6.47
CA ALA A 145 -17.22 -9.73 -6.56
C ALA A 145 -16.64 -10.08 -5.17
N LEU A 146 -16.72 -9.14 -4.22
CA LEU A 146 -16.34 -9.37 -2.83
C LEU A 146 -17.28 -10.38 -2.14
N ALA A 147 -18.59 -10.24 -2.29
CA ALA A 147 -19.57 -11.20 -1.76
C ALA A 147 -19.32 -12.62 -2.31
N ARG A 148 -19.03 -12.74 -3.62
CA ARG A 148 -18.67 -14.00 -4.26
C ARG A 148 -17.42 -14.63 -3.68
N ALA A 149 -16.43 -13.83 -3.27
CA ALA A 149 -15.24 -14.34 -2.60
C ALA A 149 -15.54 -14.78 -1.15
N LEU A 150 -16.33 -13.99 -0.42
CA LEU A 150 -16.61 -14.20 1.01
C LEU A 150 -17.59 -15.35 1.27
N VAL A 151 -18.51 -15.64 0.35
CA VAL A 151 -19.52 -16.71 0.52
C VAL A 151 -18.90 -18.10 0.71
N LEU A 152 -17.68 -18.31 0.19
CA LEU A 152 -16.92 -19.54 0.30
C LEU A 152 -16.17 -19.68 1.64
N LYS A 153 -16.15 -18.64 2.47
CA LYS A 153 -15.42 -18.59 3.76
C LYS A 153 -13.95 -19.01 3.63
N PRO A 154 -13.16 -18.36 2.75
CA PRO A 154 -11.77 -18.76 2.50
C PRO A 154 -10.87 -18.51 3.71
N LYS A 155 -9.78 -19.27 3.82
CA LYS A 155 -8.66 -19.07 4.76
C LYS A 155 -7.91 -17.77 4.46
N VAL A 156 -7.68 -17.48 3.18
CA VAL A 156 -6.96 -16.27 2.71
C VAL A 156 -7.76 -15.56 1.63
N LEU A 157 -7.85 -14.23 1.74
CA LEU A 157 -8.39 -13.37 0.68
C LEU A 157 -7.27 -12.64 -0.05
N LEU A 158 -7.21 -12.80 -1.37
CA LEU A 158 -6.21 -12.16 -2.22
C LEU A 158 -6.88 -11.06 -3.05
N PHE A 159 -6.27 -9.87 -3.07
CA PHE A 159 -6.75 -8.74 -3.85
C PHE A 159 -5.69 -8.35 -4.88
N ASP A 160 -6.02 -8.42 -6.18
CA ASP A 160 -5.12 -8.06 -7.27
C ASP A 160 -5.60 -6.76 -7.93
N GLU A 161 -5.01 -5.64 -7.51
CA GLU A 161 -5.35 -4.28 -7.93
C GLU A 161 -6.87 -4.01 -7.97
N PRO A 162 -7.62 -4.31 -6.90
CA PRO A 162 -9.07 -4.40 -6.95
C PRO A 162 -9.77 -3.06 -7.22
N LEU A 163 -9.07 -1.93 -7.07
CA LEU A 163 -9.62 -0.58 -7.12
C LEU A 163 -9.12 0.29 -8.28
N SER A 164 -8.23 -0.24 -9.13
CA SER A 164 -7.53 0.55 -10.15
C SER A 164 -8.47 1.19 -11.19
N ASN A 165 -9.62 0.57 -11.45
CA ASN A 165 -10.55 0.96 -12.52
C ASN A 165 -11.69 1.87 -12.03
N LEU A 166 -11.61 2.36 -10.78
CA LEU A 166 -12.65 3.17 -10.15
C LEU A 166 -12.27 4.64 -10.08
N ASP A 167 -13.27 5.51 -10.12
CA ASP A 167 -13.11 6.94 -9.82
C ASP A 167 -12.72 7.17 -8.35
N ALA A 168 -12.22 8.36 -8.04
CA ALA A 168 -11.64 8.68 -6.73
C ALA A 168 -12.63 8.52 -5.55
N ASN A 169 -13.88 8.94 -5.72
CA ASN A 169 -14.88 8.90 -4.66
C ASN A 169 -15.29 7.46 -4.36
N LEU A 170 -15.57 6.70 -5.42
CA LEU A 170 -15.94 5.30 -5.28
C LEU A 170 -14.77 4.46 -4.76
N ARG A 171 -13.55 4.72 -5.23
CA ARG A 171 -12.31 4.10 -4.73
C ARG A 171 -12.15 4.29 -3.22
N ARG A 172 -12.37 5.51 -2.72
CA ARG A 172 -12.30 5.80 -1.28
C ARG A 172 -13.32 5.00 -0.48
N SER A 173 -14.60 5.05 -0.88
CA SER A 173 -15.67 4.31 -0.18
C SER A 173 -15.43 2.80 -0.19
N MET A 174 -14.97 2.24 -1.31
CA MET A 174 -14.69 0.81 -1.43
C MET A 174 -13.48 0.38 -0.60
N ARG A 175 -12.45 1.22 -0.52
CA ARG A 175 -11.29 1.00 0.35
C ARG A 175 -11.69 0.87 1.81
N GLU A 176 -12.51 1.80 2.30
CA GLU A 176 -13.04 1.80 3.67
C GLU A 176 -13.85 0.53 3.92
N LYS A 177 -14.72 0.14 2.98
CA LYS A 177 -15.56 -1.07 3.10
C LYS A 177 -14.74 -2.37 3.10
N ILE A 178 -13.71 -2.47 2.26
CA ILE A 178 -12.81 -3.63 2.22
C ILE A 178 -12.10 -3.79 3.58
N ARG A 179 -11.57 -2.70 4.14
CA ARG A 179 -10.90 -2.73 5.44
C ARG A 179 -11.86 -3.08 6.57
N GLU A 180 -13.05 -2.47 6.60
CA GLU A 180 -14.09 -2.78 7.58
C GLU A 180 -14.46 -4.26 7.55
N LEU A 181 -14.71 -4.82 6.37
CA LEU A 181 -15.08 -6.23 6.22
C LEU A 181 -13.95 -7.16 6.63
N GLN A 182 -12.71 -6.85 6.25
CA GLN A 182 -11.56 -7.65 6.63
C GLN A 182 -11.39 -7.68 8.15
N GLN A 183 -11.48 -6.53 8.82
CA GLN A 183 -11.37 -6.43 10.29
C GLN A 183 -12.53 -7.15 10.99
N ARG A 184 -13.76 -6.96 10.51
CA ARG A 184 -14.96 -7.59 11.07
C ARG A 184 -14.91 -9.12 10.98
N LEU A 185 -14.37 -9.66 9.89
CA LEU A 185 -14.28 -11.10 9.66
C LEU A 185 -12.98 -11.72 10.18
N GLY A 186 -11.96 -10.92 10.50
CA GLY A 186 -10.65 -11.40 10.94
C GLY A 186 -9.94 -12.26 9.90
N ILE A 187 -10.23 -12.05 8.60
CA ILE A 187 -9.68 -12.86 7.51
C ILE A 187 -8.28 -12.40 7.13
N THR A 188 -7.33 -13.33 7.05
CA THR A 188 -5.97 -13.01 6.59
C THR A 188 -6.01 -12.60 5.12
N SER A 189 -5.42 -11.46 4.79
CA SER A 189 -5.52 -10.89 3.45
C SER A 189 -4.19 -10.43 2.89
N LEU A 190 -3.98 -10.67 1.59
CA LEU A 190 -2.86 -10.12 0.81
C LEU A 190 -3.43 -9.19 -0.26
N TYR A 191 -3.04 -7.92 -0.20
CA TYR A 191 -3.50 -6.89 -1.12
C TYR A 191 -2.36 -6.47 -2.04
N VAL A 192 -2.63 -6.26 -3.32
CA VAL A 192 -1.65 -5.81 -4.31
C VAL A 192 -2.15 -4.50 -4.92
N THR A 193 -1.29 -3.48 -4.90
CA THR A 193 -1.56 -2.20 -5.56
C THR A 193 -0.27 -1.50 -5.93
N HIS A 194 -0.38 -0.50 -6.80
CA HIS A 194 0.66 0.48 -7.07
C HIS A 194 0.33 1.84 -6.44
N ASP A 195 -0.85 2.01 -5.83
CA ASP A 195 -1.29 3.24 -5.15
C ASP A 195 -0.88 3.21 -3.67
N GLN A 196 -0.05 4.16 -3.27
CA GLN A 196 0.45 4.30 -1.89
C GLN A 196 -0.69 4.60 -0.91
N THR A 197 -1.63 5.46 -1.30
CA THR A 197 -2.75 5.89 -0.46
C THR A 197 -3.67 4.71 -0.17
N GLU A 198 -3.87 3.82 -1.14
CA GLU A 198 -4.57 2.56 -0.92
C GLU A 198 -3.83 1.69 0.09
N ALA A 199 -2.55 1.40 -0.18
CA ALA A 199 -1.73 0.55 0.67
C ALA A 199 -1.76 1.01 2.14
N PHE A 200 -1.63 2.32 2.36
CA PHE A 200 -1.61 2.93 3.68
C PHE A 200 -2.94 2.83 4.43
N ALA A 201 -4.05 2.98 3.72
CA ALA A 201 -5.35 3.06 4.37
C ALA A 201 -5.98 1.68 4.66
N VAL A 202 -5.59 0.62 3.92
CA VAL A 202 -6.16 -0.73 4.11
C VAL A 202 -5.31 -1.67 4.96
N SER A 203 -4.02 -1.38 5.15
CA SER A 203 -3.09 -2.41 5.60
C SER A 203 -2.63 -2.23 7.03
N ASP A 204 -2.40 -3.34 7.72
CA ASP A 204 -1.66 -3.39 8.98
C ASP A 204 -0.15 -3.20 8.73
N GLU A 205 0.37 -3.88 7.70
CA GLU A 205 1.75 -3.75 7.24
C GLU A 205 1.78 -3.60 5.72
N VAL A 206 2.75 -2.84 5.22
CA VAL A 206 3.01 -2.69 3.80
C VAL A 206 4.42 -3.21 3.51
N ILE A 207 4.54 -3.93 2.41
CA ILE A 207 5.79 -4.50 1.90
C ILE A 207 6.10 -3.79 0.61
N VAL A 208 7.19 -3.03 0.60
CA VAL A 208 7.66 -2.38 -0.63
C VAL A 208 8.58 -3.32 -1.36
N MET A 209 8.24 -3.64 -2.60
CA MET A 209 8.98 -4.51 -3.48
C MET A 209 9.66 -3.73 -4.61
N ASN A 210 10.89 -4.11 -4.91
CA ASN A 210 11.61 -3.61 -6.08
C ASN A 210 12.39 -4.75 -6.73
N LYS A 211 12.24 -4.91 -8.06
CA LYS A 211 12.96 -5.94 -8.85
C LYS A 211 12.97 -7.33 -8.18
N GLY A 212 11.83 -7.78 -7.69
CA GLY A 212 11.67 -9.11 -7.08
C GLY A 212 12.13 -9.24 -5.64
N LYS A 213 12.59 -8.17 -5.00
CA LYS A 213 13.09 -8.15 -3.61
C LYS A 213 12.21 -7.29 -2.72
N ILE A 214 12.11 -7.67 -1.45
CA ILE A 214 11.51 -6.84 -0.41
C ILE A 214 12.54 -5.80 0.02
N MET A 215 12.19 -4.52 -0.11
CA MET A 215 13.02 -3.38 0.28
C MET A 215 12.81 -3.03 1.75
N GLN A 216 11.55 -2.99 2.18
CA GLN A 216 11.16 -2.77 3.57
C GLN A 216 9.76 -3.34 3.80
N LYS A 217 9.55 -3.91 4.98
CA LYS A 217 8.24 -4.32 5.50
C LYS A 217 8.02 -3.59 6.82
N ALA A 218 6.99 -2.76 6.89
CA ALA A 218 6.68 -2.00 8.11
C ALA A 218 5.22 -1.50 8.07
N PRO A 219 4.67 -1.01 9.19
CA PRO A 219 3.47 -0.19 9.17
C PRO A 219 3.61 0.98 8.19
N ALA A 220 2.49 1.39 7.57
CA ALA A 220 2.44 2.45 6.57
C ALA A 220 3.16 3.75 6.99
N LYS A 221 2.89 4.19 8.22
CA LYS A 221 3.49 5.39 8.81
C LYS A 221 5.02 5.30 8.88
N ASP A 222 5.55 4.13 9.22
CA ASP A 222 6.99 3.94 9.39
C ASP A 222 7.69 3.89 8.04
N LEU A 223 7.07 3.33 6.99
CA LEU A 223 7.64 3.39 5.64
C LEU A 223 7.79 4.82 5.13
N TYR A 224 6.82 5.68 5.46
CA TYR A 224 6.82 7.07 5.02
C TYR A 224 7.79 7.93 5.85
N LEU A 225 7.76 7.79 7.18
CA LEU A 225 8.57 8.61 8.08
C LEU A 225 10.00 8.10 8.26
N ARG A 226 10.25 6.81 8.07
CA ARG A 226 11.54 6.16 8.31
C ARG A 226 11.90 5.24 7.14
N PRO A 227 12.05 5.78 5.92
CA PRO A 227 12.53 4.98 4.80
C PRO A 227 13.97 4.53 5.09
N ASN A 228 14.32 3.30 4.72
CA ASN A 228 15.67 2.75 4.93
C ASN A 228 16.64 2.98 3.76
N SER A 229 16.18 3.58 2.67
CA SER A 229 16.95 3.77 1.43
C SER A 229 16.43 4.93 0.61
N LEU A 230 17.28 5.48 -0.26
CA LEU A 230 16.88 6.53 -1.22
C LEU A 230 15.77 6.07 -2.17
N PHE A 231 15.84 4.81 -2.60
CA PHE A 231 14.77 4.22 -3.41
C PHE A 231 13.43 4.33 -2.69
N LEU A 232 13.38 3.93 -1.41
CA LEU A 232 12.14 3.97 -0.66
C LEU A 232 11.69 5.40 -0.39
N ALA A 233 12.61 6.29 0.00
CA ALA A 233 12.31 7.71 0.22
C ALA A 233 11.58 8.33 -0.98
N ASN A 234 12.15 8.17 -2.19
CA ASN A 234 11.60 8.70 -3.43
C ASN A 234 10.34 7.95 -3.89
N PHE A 235 10.23 6.66 -3.55
CA PHE A 235 9.08 5.85 -3.94
C PHE A 235 7.84 6.08 -3.06
N MET A 236 7.99 6.53 -1.81
CA MET A 236 6.87 6.73 -0.87
C MET A 236 6.24 8.12 -0.93
N GLY A 237 6.80 9.05 -1.71
CA GLY A 237 6.29 10.42 -1.86
C GLY A 237 7.41 11.39 -2.22
N GLU A 238 7.04 12.63 -2.49
CA GLU A 238 7.99 13.70 -2.78
C GLU A 238 8.93 13.94 -1.59
N SER A 239 10.21 14.13 -1.87
CA SER A 239 11.20 14.56 -0.89
C SER A 239 12.42 15.15 -1.59
N THR A 240 13.03 16.16 -0.98
CA THR A 240 14.33 16.67 -1.40
C THR A 240 15.40 16.07 -0.49
N ILE A 241 16.45 15.51 -1.09
CA ILE A 241 17.55 14.89 -0.36
C ILE A 241 18.75 15.84 -0.35
N PHE A 242 19.31 16.09 0.83
CA PHE A 242 20.49 16.92 1.05
C PHE A 242 21.64 16.12 1.63
N ASP A 243 22.86 16.55 1.33
CA ASP A 243 24.02 16.17 2.12
C ASP A 243 23.98 16.92 3.45
N GLY A 244 24.24 16.22 4.55
CA GLY A 244 24.27 16.82 5.86
C GLY A 244 25.15 16.05 6.84
N SER A 245 25.10 16.46 8.10
CA SER A 245 25.77 15.75 9.19
C SER A 245 24.88 15.68 10.42
N LEU A 246 25.01 14.59 11.18
CA LEU A 246 24.38 14.38 12.48
C LEU A 246 25.44 14.47 13.57
N SER A 247 25.17 15.25 14.61
CA SER A 247 26.01 15.31 15.81
C SER A 247 25.12 15.48 17.04
N GLN A 248 25.06 14.48 17.91
CA GLN A 248 24.32 14.53 19.18
C GLN A 248 22.86 15.01 19.06
N GLY A 249 22.16 14.57 18.00
CA GLY A 249 20.76 14.95 17.75
C GLY A 249 20.57 16.31 17.07
N THR A 250 21.65 17.00 16.71
CA THR A 250 21.63 18.17 15.82
C THR A 250 21.98 17.75 14.41
N VAL A 251 21.15 18.16 13.45
CA VAL A 251 21.37 17.93 12.02
C VAL A 251 21.78 19.25 11.36
N ALA A 252 22.81 19.20 10.53
CA ALA A 252 23.28 20.35 9.75
C ALA A 252 23.16 20.07 8.23
N ILE A 253 22.60 21.04 7.50
CA ILE A 253 22.53 21.08 6.03
C ILE A 253 23.09 22.43 5.57
N GLY A 254 24.27 22.43 4.96
CA GLY A 254 24.98 23.68 4.65
C GLY A 254 25.16 24.53 5.90
N ASP A 255 24.73 25.79 5.83
CA ASP A 255 24.80 26.75 6.94
C ASP A 255 23.60 26.69 7.91
N TYR A 256 22.64 25.79 7.70
CA TYR A 256 21.47 25.65 8.57
C TYR A 256 21.57 24.42 9.46
N SER A 257 21.43 24.62 10.78
CA SER A 257 21.42 23.55 11.78
C SER A 257 20.12 23.56 12.58
N PHE A 258 19.60 22.38 12.89
CA PHE A 258 18.36 22.21 13.66
C PHE A 258 18.40 20.96 14.52
N SER A 259 17.63 20.96 15.62
CA SER A 259 17.49 19.80 16.49
C SER A 259 16.51 18.79 15.90
N LEU A 260 16.87 17.51 15.93
CA LEU A 260 16.04 16.40 15.51
C LEU A 260 15.94 15.38 16.66
N HIS A 261 14.93 15.53 17.52
CA HIS A 261 14.83 14.74 18.75
C HIS A 261 14.65 13.23 18.50
N ASN A 262 14.10 12.86 17.34
CA ASN A 262 13.93 11.46 16.92
C ASN A 262 15.12 10.94 16.07
N ALA A 263 16.28 11.61 16.05
CA ALA A 263 17.42 11.18 15.23
C ALA A 263 17.87 9.73 15.51
N ALA A 264 17.77 9.27 16.76
CA ALA A 264 18.13 7.91 17.16
C ALA A 264 17.26 6.83 16.47
N ASP A 265 16.04 7.18 16.07
CA ASP A 265 15.10 6.25 15.45
C ASP A 265 15.51 5.83 14.02
N PHE A 266 16.43 6.56 13.40
CA PHE A 266 16.93 6.27 12.04
C PHE A 266 18.12 5.32 12.03
N GLY A 267 18.69 4.98 13.19
CA GLY A 267 19.82 4.05 13.29
C GLY A 267 21.11 4.56 12.61
N ILE A 268 21.26 5.88 12.48
CA ILE A 268 22.44 6.54 11.91
C ILE A 268 23.38 6.98 13.03
N THR A 269 24.68 6.77 12.86
CA THR A 269 25.72 7.27 13.77
C THR A 269 26.07 8.72 13.46
N ASP A 270 26.57 9.45 14.45
CA ASP A 270 27.12 10.79 14.24
C ASP A 270 28.16 10.80 13.10
N GLY A 271 28.14 11.86 12.29
CA GLY A 271 28.95 12.01 11.07
C GLY A 271 28.13 12.41 9.85
N GLU A 272 28.70 12.21 8.66
CA GLU A 272 28.02 12.51 7.39
C GLU A 272 26.82 11.59 7.17
N CYS A 273 25.72 12.19 6.72
CA CYS A 273 24.49 11.47 6.39
C CYS A 273 23.76 12.18 5.24
N LEU A 274 22.70 11.54 4.76
CA LEU A 274 21.74 12.16 3.85
C LEU A 274 20.51 12.58 4.66
N VAL A 275 20.07 13.82 4.46
CA VAL A 275 18.90 14.38 5.12
C VAL A 275 17.78 14.51 4.10
N GLY A 276 16.74 13.72 4.27
CA GLY A 276 15.53 13.81 3.47
C GLY A 276 14.53 14.76 4.09
N VAL A 277 14.02 15.67 3.26
CA VAL A 277 13.06 16.70 3.65
C VAL A 277 11.81 16.54 2.80
N ARG A 278 10.68 16.22 3.43
CA ARG A 278 9.38 16.16 2.77
C ARG A 278 8.72 17.55 2.69
N PRO A 279 7.80 17.80 1.73
CA PRO A 279 7.17 19.11 1.56
C PRO A 279 6.48 19.65 2.81
N GLU A 280 5.84 18.78 3.59
CA GLU A 280 5.18 19.12 4.85
C GLU A 280 6.14 19.39 6.01
N ALA A 281 7.42 19.03 5.87
CA ALA A 281 8.45 19.33 6.85
C ALA A 281 8.87 20.81 6.80
N ILE A 282 8.55 21.51 5.72
CA ILE A 282 8.99 22.87 5.45
C ILE A 282 7.88 23.86 5.81
N ARG A 283 8.18 24.82 6.68
CA ARG A 283 7.38 26.02 6.88
C ARG A 283 8.14 27.22 6.34
N LEU A 284 7.43 28.07 5.60
CA LEU A 284 7.97 29.35 5.16
C LEU A 284 7.63 30.42 6.19
N THR A 285 8.62 31.26 6.50
CA THR A 285 8.49 32.37 7.43
C THR A 285 9.02 33.65 6.78
N ALA A 286 8.53 34.82 7.23
CA ALA A 286 8.93 36.11 6.67
C ALA A 286 10.32 36.57 7.14
N THR A 287 10.84 35.99 8.24
CA THR A 287 12.11 36.39 8.86
C THR A 287 12.84 35.16 9.38
N GLY A 288 14.16 35.10 9.18
CA GLY A 288 15.00 34.01 9.65
C GLY A 288 16.48 34.33 9.48
N GLU A 289 17.31 33.32 9.66
CA GLU A 289 18.77 33.42 9.52
C GLU A 289 19.20 33.25 8.05
N ALA A 290 20.42 33.69 7.73
CA ALA A 290 20.94 33.64 6.36
C ALA A 290 20.92 32.22 5.76
N GLY A 291 21.26 31.20 6.56
CA GLY A 291 21.22 29.78 6.13
C GLY A 291 19.82 29.24 5.83
N GLN A 292 18.76 29.95 6.24
CA GLN A 292 17.37 29.58 6.00
C GLN A 292 16.78 30.27 4.77
N CYS A 293 17.44 31.30 4.25
CA CYS A 293 16.90 32.11 3.15
C CYS A 293 16.75 31.27 1.87
N CYS A 294 15.56 31.32 1.27
CA CYS A 294 15.21 30.63 0.03
C CYS A 294 14.52 31.59 -0.94
N GLN A 295 14.64 31.31 -2.25
CA GLN A 295 13.98 32.09 -3.30
C GLN A 295 12.75 31.34 -3.80
N ILE A 296 11.59 31.99 -3.80
CA ILE A 296 10.36 31.41 -4.35
C ILE A 296 10.42 31.46 -5.88
N LYS A 297 10.30 30.29 -6.53
CA LYS A 297 10.30 30.16 -8.00
C LYS A 297 8.90 30.17 -8.56
N SER A 298 7.99 29.44 -7.92
CA SER A 298 6.58 29.37 -8.31
C SER A 298 5.70 28.97 -7.13
N ALA A 299 4.43 29.35 -7.20
CA ALA A 299 3.40 28.93 -6.27
C ALA A 299 2.10 28.66 -7.02
N VAL A 300 1.48 27.53 -6.76
CA VAL A 300 0.24 27.09 -7.39
C VAL A 300 -0.80 26.79 -6.30
N TYR A 301 -2.00 27.37 -6.45
CA TYR A 301 -3.09 27.13 -5.51
C TYR A 301 -3.81 25.82 -5.85
N MET A 302 -3.77 24.86 -4.94
CA MET A 302 -4.33 23.51 -5.10
C MET A 302 -5.70 23.35 -4.42
N GLY A 303 -6.31 24.45 -3.96
CA GLY A 303 -7.62 24.46 -3.29
C GLY A 303 -7.53 24.26 -1.78
N ASN A 304 -6.91 23.19 -1.30
CA ASN A 304 -6.73 22.94 0.15
C ASN A 304 -5.33 23.31 0.68
N HIS A 305 -4.39 23.63 -0.21
CA HIS A 305 -3.04 24.10 0.11
C HIS A 305 -2.43 24.85 -1.08
N TRP A 306 -1.28 25.48 -0.87
CA TRP A 306 -0.37 25.96 -1.91
C TRP A 306 0.75 24.95 -2.12
N GLU A 307 1.03 24.60 -3.37
CA GLU A 307 2.26 23.93 -3.78
C GLU A 307 3.26 25.00 -4.22
N ILE A 308 4.38 25.09 -3.50
CA ILE A 308 5.37 26.14 -3.70
C ILE A 308 6.70 25.48 -4.03
N VAL A 309 7.32 25.90 -5.13
CA VAL A 309 8.70 25.52 -5.47
C VAL A 309 9.62 26.66 -5.04
N ALA A 310 10.56 26.36 -4.15
CA ALA A 310 11.58 27.30 -3.69
C ALA A 310 12.98 26.75 -3.99
N GLU A 311 13.95 27.64 -4.26
CA GLU A 311 15.36 27.29 -4.36
C GLU A 311 16.04 27.57 -3.02
N TRP A 312 16.62 26.52 -2.43
CA TRP A 312 17.34 26.58 -1.15
C TRP A 312 18.53 25.62 -1.16
N ASN A 313 19.69 26.08 -0.66
CA ASN A 313 20.93 25.29 -0.65
C ASN A 313 21.28 24.67 -2.03
N GLY A 314 21.03 25.42 -3.11
CA GLY A 314 21.32 24.99 -4.49
C GLY A 314 20.42 23.89 -5.04
N LYS A 315 19.28 23.60 -4.39
CA LYS A 315 18.28 22.63 -4.82
C LYS A 315 16.89 23.24 -4.82
N GLU A 316 16.03 22.73 -5.70
CA GLU A 316 14.60 22.99 -5.62
C GLU A 316 13.96 22.13 -4.53
N VAL A 317 13.17 22.78 -3.68
CA VAL A 317 12.35 22.15 -2.65
C VAL A 317 10.89 22.43 -2.95
N LEU A 318 10.07 21.39 -2.84
CA LEU A 318 8.62 21.53 -2.83
C LEU A 318 8.17 21.79 -1.40
N VAL A 319 7.25 22.74 -1.22
CA VAL A 319 6.67 23.13 0.07
C VAL A 319 5.15 23.12 -0.03
N ASN A 320 4.50 22.49 0.94
CA ASN A 320 3.04 22.49 1.05
C ASN A 320 2.61 23.44 2.17
N ALA A 321 2.10 24.62 1.81
CA ALA A 321 1.65 25.62 2.77
C ALA A 321 0.12 25.67 2.86
N ASN A 322 -0.42 25.89 4.06
CA ASN A 322 -1.87 26.09 4.21
C ASN A 322 -2.33 27.36 3.45
N PRO A 323 -3.58 27.40 2.94
CA PRO A 323 -4.10 28.54 2.19
C PRO A 323 -3.93 29.89 2.88
N ASP A 324 -4.09 29.93 4.20
CA ASP A 324 -4.03 31.14 5.02
C ASP A 324 -2.60 31.51 5.48
N GLN A 325 -1.60 30.69 5.15
CA GLN A 325 -0.23 30.80 5.67
C GLN A 325 0.80 31.21 4.62
N PHE A 326 0.38 31.55 3.41
CA PHE A 326 1.28 31.94 2.33
C PHE A 326 0.75 33.14 1.55
N ASP A 327 1.63 34.11 1.31
CA ASP A 327 1.38 35.25 0.43
C ASP A 327 2.03 34.96 -0.95
N PRO A 328 1.23 34.84 -2.03
CA PRO A 328 1.75 34.51 -3.36
C PRO A 328 2.61 35.60 -3.99
N GLU A 329 2.66 36.82 -3.42
CA GLU A 329 3.57 37.88 -3.88
C GLU A 329 4.99 37.74 -3.32
N LEU A 330 5.21 36.84 -2.35
CA LEU A 330 6.54 36.58 -1.78
C LEU A 330 7.50 36.02 -2.83
N LYS A 331 8.65 36.68 -2.97
CA LYS A 331 9.77 36.24 -3.82
C LYS A 331 10.91 35.61 -3.01
N GLU A 332 10.97 35.91 -1.73
CA GLU A 332 11.97 35.44 -0.78
C GLU A 332 11.27 35.07 0.53
N ALA A 333 11.71 33.99 1.15
CA ALA A 333 11.21 33.51 2.44
C ALA A 333 12.30 32.75 3.18
N PHE A 334 12.05 32.41 4.44
CA PHE A 334 12.98 31.64 5.27
C PHE A 334 12.39 30.27 5.62
N ILE A 335 13.14 29.22 5.30
CA ILE A 335 12.78 27.84 5.58
C ILE A 335 12.98 27.53 7.06
N HIS A 336 11.92 27.03 7.67
CA HIS A 336 11.94 26.44 8.99
C HIS A 336 11.51 24.98 8.91
N PHE A 337 12.39 24.07 9.32
CA PHE A 337 12.06 22.65 9.37
C PHE A 337 11.31 22.29 10.64
N THR A 338 10.26 21.50 10.47
CA THR A 338 9.64 20.76 11.57
C THR A 338 10.21 19.35 11.62
N GLU A 339 10.18 18.70 12.78
CA GLU A 339 10.64 17.30 12.90
C GLU A 339 9.80 16.32 12.06
N GLN A 340 8.53 16.64 11.83
CA GLN A 340 7.65 15.81 11.02
C GLN A 340 8.03 15.93 9.55
N GLY A 341 8.32 14.81 8.91
CA GLY A 341 8.71 14.77 7.49
C GLY A 341 10.22 14.94 7.25
N ILE A 342 11.03 15.05 8.30
CA ILE A 342 12.49 14.89 8.20
C ILE A 342 12.85 13.42 8.44
N PHE A 343 13.74 12.88 7.62
CA PHE A 343 14.32 11.55 7.82
C PHE A 343 15.81 11.53 7.50
N LEU A 344 16.55 10.62 8.13
CA LEU A 344 17.98 10.45 7.91
C LEU A 344 18.25 9.13 7.19
N LEU A 345 19.17 9.16 6.24
CA LEU A 345 19.69 7.99 5.55
C LEU A 345 21.21 7.94 5.66
N LYS A 346 21.76 6.73 5.61
CA LYS A 346 23.20 6.56 5.53
C LYS A 346 23.70 7.05 4.16
N LYS A 347 24.81 7.79 4.16
CA LYS A 347 25.52 8.13 2.94
C LYS A 347 26.32 6.89 2.50
N GLU A 348 26.06 6.40 1.29
CA GLU A 348 26.71 5.20 0.73
C GLU A 348 28.19 5.44 0.39
#